data_AF-A0A378QVL1-F1
#
_entry.id   AF-A0A378QVL1-F1
#
_cell.length_a   1.000
_cell.length_b   1.000
_cell.length_c   1.000
_cell.angle_alpha   90.00
_cell.angle_beta   90.00
_cell.angle_gamma   90.00
#
_symmetry.space_group_name_H-M   'P 1'
#
loop_
_entity.id
_entity.type
_entity.pdbx_description
1 polymer ?
#
loop_
_entity_poly.entity_id
_entity_poly.type
_entity_poly.pdbx_seq_one_letter_code
_entity_poly.pdbx_strand_id
1 'polypeptide(L)'
;MITLDLPPEMQETITITAEKQGVSVNDYILNAIKATLENDMPKHIDDVMVFDMDVMQERLKGFESKEEALKNGILVPKFETIEELRHWTRNVSPTLGKNA
;
A
#
# COMPACT_ATOMS: atom_id res chain seq x y z
N MET A 1 -15.54 -21.37 1.10
CA MET A 1 -16.47 -20.77 0.13
C MET A 1 -16.52 -19.29 0.46
N ILE A 2 -16.10 -18.42 -0.46
CA ILE A 2 -16.15 -16.97 -0.26
C ILE A 2 -17.47 -16.49 -0.86
N THR A 3 -18.25 -15.74 -0.11
CA THR A 3 -19.47 -15.09 -0.60
C THR A 3 -19.13 -13.64 -0.91
N LEU A 4 -19.39 -13.21 -2.15
CA LEU A 4 -19.18 -11.84 -2.59
C LEU A 4 -20.55 -11.17 -2.74
N ASP A 5 -20.81 -10.16 -1.92
CA ASP A 5 -22.00 -9.32 -2.07
C ASP A 5 -21.74 -8.27 -3.16
N LEU A 6 -22.16 -8.60 -4.38
CA LEU A 6 -22.03 -7.73 -5.55
C LEU A 6 -23.35 -6.98 -5.82
N PRO A 7 -23.30 -5.72 -6.28
CA PRO A 7 -24.49 -5.03 -6.76
C PRO A 7 -25.20 -5.83 -7.88
N PRO A 8 -26.54 -5.83 -7.97
CA PRO A 8 -27.29 -6.62 -8.95
C PRO A 8 -26.83 -6.40 -10.41
N GLU A 9 -26.56 -5.15 -10.77
CA GLU A 9 -26.11 -4.76 -12.13
C GLU A 9 -24.74 -5.39 -12.48
N MET A 10 -23.86 -5.54 -11.48
CA MET A 10 -22.58 -6.22 -11.65
C MET A 10 -22.76 -7.73 -11.78
N GLN A 11 -23.68 -8.33 -11.01
CA GLN A 11 -23.96 -9.77 -11.11
C GLN A 11 -24.47 -10.14 -12.51
N GLU A 12 -25.36 -9.34 -13.08
CA GLU A 12 -25.89 -9.53 -14.42
C GLU A 12 -24.78 -9.42 -15.47
N THR A 13 -23.96 -8.37 -15.38
CA THR A 13 -22.83 -8.15 -16.31
C THR A 13 -21.82 -9.30 -16.25
N ILE A 14 -21.48 -9.77 -15.05
CA ILE A 14 -20.55 -10.89 -14.85
C ILE A 14 -21.11 -12.18 -15.45
N THR A 15 -22.40 -12.46 -15.21
CA THR A 15 -23.05 -13.67 -15.71
C THR A 15 -23.05 -13.71 -17.23
N ILE A 16 -23.49 -12.63 -17.87
CA ILE A 16 -23.52 -12.50 -19.34
C ILE A 16 -22.11 -12.64 -19.93
N THR A 17 -21.11 -12.07 -19.27
CA THR A 17 -19.72 -12.09 -19.78
C THR A 17 -19.09 -13.47 -19.64
N ALA A 18 -19.32 -14.15 -18.52
CA ALA A 18 -18.87 -15.53 -18.30
C ALA A 18 -19.49 -16.48 -19.33
N GLU A 19 -20.80 -16.35 -19.59
CA GLU A 19 -21.50 -17.13 -20.62
C GLU A 19 -20.93 -16.89 -22.03
N LYS A 20 -20.69 -15.63 -22.41
CA LYS A 20 -20.06 -15.29 -23.69
C LYS A 20 -18.66 -15.88 -23.87
N GLN A 21 -17.93 -16.03 -22.77
CA GLN A 21 -16.58 -16.61 -22.76
C GLN A 21 -16.60 -18.15 -22.59
N GLY A 22 -17.76 -18.76 -22.39
CA GLY A 22 -17.90 -20.20 -22.21
C GLY A 22 -17.28 -20.73 -20.91
N VAL A 23 -17.15 -19.87 -19.89
CA VAL A 23 -16.56 -20.22 -18.59
C VAL A 23 -17.60 -20.11 -17.48
N SER A 24 -17.37 -20.80 -16.36
CA SER A 24 -18.25 -20.64 -15.20
C SER A 24 -18.09 -19.24 -14.60
N VAL A 25 -19.16 -18.72 -13.97
CA VAL A 25 -19.12 -17.43 -13.26
C VAL A 25 -18.02 -17.41 -12.20
N ASN A 26 -17.83 -18.52 -11.48
CA ASN A 26 -16.76 -18.63 -10.49
C ASN A 26 -15.37 -18.54 -11.13
N ASP A 27 -15.14 -19.24 -12.24
CA ASP A 27 -13.84 -19.19 -12.93
C ASP A 27 -13.56 -17.80 -13.50
N TYR A 28 -14.58 -17.13 -14.02
CA TYR A 28 -14.47 -15.75 -14.48
C TYR A 28 -14.05 -14.81 -13.34
N ILE A 29 -14.73 -14.88 -12.19
CA ILE A 29 -14.40 -14.05 -11.02
C ILE A 29 -12.98 -14.36 -10.52
N LEU A 30 -12.61 -15.63 -10.40
CA LEU A 30 -11.28 -16.03 -9.96
C LEU A 30 -10.18 -15.55 -10.90
N ASN A 31 -10.41 -15.65 -12.23
CA ASN A 31 -9.46 -15.16 -13.23
C ASN A 31 -9.34 -13.64 -13.20
N ALA A 32 -10.45 -12.92 -13.03
CA ALA A 32 -10.42 -11.46 -12.90
C ALA A 32 -9.65 -11.01 -11.65
N ILE A 33 -9.90 -11.65 -10.50
CA ILE A 33 -9.16 -11.39 -9.26
C ILE A 33 -7.68 -11.70 -9.46
N LYS A 34 -7.34 -12.86 -10.03
CA LYS A 34 -5.96 -13.27 -10.27
C LYS A 34 -5.23 -12.29 -11.19
N ALA A 35 -5.86 -11.90 -12.30
CA ALA A 35 -5.30 -10.92 -13.23
C ALA A 35 -5.09 -9.56 -12.55
N THR A 36 -6.01 -9.13 -11.69
CA THR A 36 -5.86 -7.89 -10.91
C THR A 36 -4.70 -8.00 -9.93
N LEU A 37 -4.59 -9.10 -9.19
CA LEU A 37 -3.48 -9.33 -8.26
C LEU A 37 -2.12 -9.44 -8.98
N GLU A 38 -2.10 -9.94 -10.22
CA GLU A 38 -0.87 -10.06 -11.02
C GLU A 38 -0.45 -8.75 -11.70
N ASN A 39 -1.36 -7.81 -11.91
CA ASN A 39 -1.08 -6.55 -12.62
C ASN A 39 -1.04 -5.33 -11.69
N ASP A 40 -1.88 -5.29 -10.66
CA ASP A 40 -2.08 -4.11 -9.81
C ASP A 40 -1.43 -4.23 -8.44
N MET A 41 -1.03 -5.43 -8.00
CA MET A 41 -0.19 -5.54 -6.80
C MET A 41 1.30 -5.43 -7.19
N PRO A 42 2.03 -4.46 -6.62
CA PRO A 42 3.48 -4.40 -6.77
C PRO A 42 4.11 -5.72 -6.33
N LYS A 43 4.87 -6.35 -7.23
CA LYS A 43 5.44 -7.69 -7.06
C LYS A 43 6.67 -7.68 -6.15
N HIS A 44 7.27 -6.51 -5.97
CA HIS A 44 8.40 -6.29 -5.08
C HIS A 44 8.08 -5.16 -4.10
N ILE A 45 8.62 -5.26 -2.88
CA ILE A 45 8.48 -4.22 -1.85
C ILE A 45 9.11 -2.88 -2.31
N ASP A 46 10.07 -2.96 -3.22
CA ASP A 46 10.74 -1.82 -3.85
C ASP A 46 9.83 -1.07 -4.85
N ASP A 47 8.78 -1.71 -5.37
CA ASP A 47 7.79 -1.07 -6.27
C ASP A 47 6.74 -0.25 -5.49
N VAL A 48 6.54 -0.55 -4.18
CA VAL A 48 5.64 0.20 -3.28
C VAL A 48 6.30 1.47 -2.77
N MET A 49 7.63 1.48 -2.70
CA MET A 49 8.42 2.59 -2.19
C MET A 49 9.07 3.36 -3.33
N VAL A 50 8.25 3.90 -4.24
CA VAL A 50 8.68 5.04 -5.05
C VAL A 50 8.81 6.22 -4.10
N PHE A 51 9.96 6.30 -3.45
CA PHE A 51 10.34 7.50 -2.72
C PHE A 51 10.43 8.62 -3.75
N ASP A 52 9.40 9.45 -3.79
CA ASP A 52 9.37 10.63 -4.64
C ASP A 52 10.57 11.52 -4.24
N MET A 53 11.58 11.51 -5.11
CA MET A 53 12.85 12.17 -4.89
C MET A 53 12.67 13.68 -4.82
N ASP A 54 11.68 14.24 -5.52
CA ASP A 54 11.38 15.66 -5.46
C ASP A 54 10.75 16.02 -4.11
N VAL A 55 9.85 15.17 -3.60
CA VAL A 55 9.27 15.33 -2.25
C VAL A 55 10.33 15.16 -1.17
N MET A 56 11.26 14.20 -1.33
CA MET A 56 12.38 14.05 -0.41
C MET A 56 13.31 15.26 -0.44
N GLN A 57 13.64 15.76 -1.63
CA GLN A 57 14.47 16.96 -1.77
C GLN A 57 13.78 18.17 -1.16
N GLU A 58 12.50 18.42 -1.45
CA GLU A 58 11.68 19.46 -0.82
C GLU A 58 11.73 19.40 0.71
N ARG A 59 11.53 18.22 1.31
CA ARG A 59 11.60 18.04 2.77
C ARG A 59 13.00 18.29 3.34
N LEU A 60 14.03 18.15 2.53
CA LEU A 60 15.43 18.34 2.91
C LEU A 60 15.96 19.75 2.61
N LYS A 61 15.22 20.60 1.90
CA LYS A 61 15.64 21.97 1.50
C LYS A 61 16.02 22.88 2.68
N GLY A 62 15.63 22.53 3.90
CA GLY A 62 15.95 23.28 5.12
C GLY A 62 17.27 22.88 5.80
N PHE A 63 18.00 21.90 5.28
CA PHE A 63 19.26 21.42 5.88
C PHE A 63 20.43 21.69 4.92
N GLU A 64 21.51 22.27 5.41
CA GLU A 64 22.69 22.60 4.61
C GLU A 64 23.55 21.36 4.32
N SER A 65 23.36 20.28 5.07
CA SER A 65 24.08 19.01 4.90
C SER A 65 23.25 17.79 5.31
N LYS A 66 23.66 16.62 4.80
CA LYS A 66 23.11 15.32 5.20
C LYS A 66 23.28 15.09 6.71
N GLU A 67 24.43 15.46 7.25
CA GLU A 67 24.75 15.33 8.67
C GLU A 67 23.82 16.20 9.54
N GLU A 68 23.45 17.39 9.07
CA GLU A 68 22.49 18.27 9.74
C GLU A 68 21.05 17.75 9.66
N ALA A 69 20.64 17.23 8.50
CA ALA A 69 19.35 16.56 8.36
C ALA A 69 19.24 15.33 9.27
N LEU A 70 20.32 14.56 9.43
CA LEU A 70 20.36 13.39 10.30
C LEU A 70 20.35 13.76 11.79
N LYS A 71 20.97 14.87 12.19
CA LYS A 71 20.90 15.37 13.58
C LYS A 71 19.48 15.78 13.99
N ASN A 72 18.72 16.31 13.04
CA ASN A 72 17.33 16.72 13.25
C ASN A 72 16.31 15.62 12.88
N GLY A 73 16.79 14.49 12.36
CA GLY A 73 15.97 13.35 12.01
C GLY A 73 15.57 12.55 13.25
N ILE A 74 14.34 12.06 13.25
CA ILE A 74 13.90 11.09 14.27
C ILE A 74 14.43 9.71 13.86
N LEU A 75 15.29 9.11 14.68
CA LEU A 75 15.72 7.74 14.50
C LEU A 75 14.51 6.80 14.63
N VAL A 76 14.17 6.16 13.52
CA VAL A 76 13.12 5.13 13.49
C VAL A 76 13.74 3.82 13.99
N PRO A 77 13.21 3.20 15.06
CA PRO A 77 13.66 1.89 15.50
C PRO A 77 13.48 0.83 14.42
N LYS A 78 14.27 -0.24 14.48
CA LYS A 78 13.97 -1.44 13.69
C LYS A 78 12.77 -2.15 14.32
N PHE A 79 11.76 -2.43 13.50
CA PHE A 79 10.57 -3.18 13.90
C PHE A 79 10.59 -4.55 13.24
N GLU A 80 10.23 -5.58 13.98
CA GLU A 80 10.11 -6.96 13.46
C GLU A 80 8.70 -7.22 12.93
N THR A 81 7.71 -6.40 13.33
CA THR A 81 6.31 -6.53 12.93
C THR A 81 5.65 -5.20 12.54
N ILE A 82 4.57 -5.28 11.76
CA ILE A 82 3.76 -4.10 11.38
C ILE A 82 3.05 -3.50 12.60
N GLU A 83 2.65 -4.35 13.55
CA GLU A 83 2.02 -3.96 14.80
C GLU A 83 2.93 -3.08 15.65
N GLU A 84 4.23 -3.41 15.74
CA GLU A 84 5.23 -2.60 16.41
C GLU A 84 5.40 -1.22 15.76
N LEU A 85 5.48 -1.18 14.43
CA LEU A 85 5.54 0.07 13.67
C LEU A 85 4.29 0.92 13.91
N ARG A 86 3.09 0.32 13.89
CA ARG A 86 1.81 1.01 14.16
C ARG A 86 1.74 1.54 15.59
N HIS A 87 2.24 0.78 16.56
CA HIS A 87 2.28 1.22 17.95
C HIS A 87 3.22 2.42 18.12
N TRP A 88 4.43 2.34 17.57
CA TRP A 88 5.42 3.40 17.67
C TRP A 88 4.97 4.68 16.96
N THR A 89 4.41 4.58 15.75
CA THR A 89 3.90 5.73 15.00
C THR A 89 2.73 6.44 15.69
N ARG A 90 1.85 5.71 16.38
CA ARG A 90 0.68 6.30 17.06
C ARG A 90 1.00 6.89 18.43
N ASN A 91 1.93 6.27 19.17
CA ASN A 91 2.13 6.58 20.58
C ASN A 91 3.46 7.26 20.88
N VAL A 92 4.50 7.00 20.08
CA VAL A 92 5.87 7.45 20.36
C VAL A 92 6.28 8.57 19.40
N SER A 93 6.14 8.40 18.09
CA SER A 93 6.49 9.43 17.09
C SER A 93 5.90 10.83 17.38
N PRO A 94 4.61 10.98 17.77
CA PRO A 94 4.01 12.29 18.01
C PRO A 94 4.54 13.04 19.23
N THR A 95 5.25 12.36 20.13
CA THR A 95 5.84 12.98 21.35
C THR A 95 7.28 13.43 21.13
N LEU A 96 7.95 12.91 20.10
CA LEU A 96 9.35 13.23 19.79
C LEU A 96 9.55 14.64 19.21
N GLY A 97 8.52 15.21 18.56
CA GLY A 97 8.54 16.58 18.02
C GLY A 97 8.10 17.69 18.98
N LYS A 98 7.74 17.37 20.23
CA LYS A 98 7.26 18.37 21.22
C LYS A 98 8.33 18.87 22.18
N ASN A 99 9.54 18.31 22.11
CA ASN A 99 10.67 18.63 22.99
C ASN A 99 11.93 19.05 22.21
N ALA A 100 11.79 19.38 20.92
CA ALA A 100 12.85 19.91 20.06
C ALA A 100 12.66 21.42 19.87
#